data_AF-A0A167VC17-F1
#
_entry.id   AF-A0A167VC17-F1
#
_cell.length_a   1.000
_cell.length_b   1.000
_cell.length_c   1.000
_cell.angle_alpha   90.00
_cell.angle_beta   90.00
_cell.angle_gamma   90.00
#
_symmetry.space_group_name_H-M   'P 1'
#
loop_
_entity.id
_entity.type
_entity.pdbx_description
1 polymer ?
#
loop_
_entity_poly.entity_id
_entity_poly.type
_entity_poly.pdbx_seq_one_letter_code
_entity_poly.pdbx_strand_id
1 'polypeptide(L)'
;MNKSALEYIANHAFFPPKLPQEDDYQICHEGALCSSVVNSALAYREHIPADDRERWDNITKMLQHLQATQEFESLYKESLRESIAGMQTGDIRALYIRAQNAGLVIRKLHDETVFETFEVSLPNATVMAAEGKILRSFPGPVIAVPHITANNPLFIEELSTFLVQMHVDVIEPPTTRKAGSEVDEIRDTTAPYYITQLLTGILRGMGKPVEVKRIQKRIAEDVLWRDALAPWRRSPIWLVIRVALQTSLAKEEYKVFMVFSLARMLHDALAADFPSDVIFCMRSKMC
;
A
#
# COMPACT_ATOMS: atom_id res chain seq x y z
N MET A 1 -21.54 -0.11 5.03
CA MET A 1 -20.29 -0.29 5.81
C MET A 1 -20.64 -0.13 7.27
N ASN A 2 -20.07 -0.93 8.19
CA ASN A 2 -20.35 -0.75 9.63
C ASN A 2 -19.63 0.51 10.16
N LYS A 3 -20.05 0.99 11.34
CA LYS A 3 -19.52 2.24 11.91
C LYS A 3 -18.03 2.16 12.25
N SER A 4 -17.56 1.03 12.77
CA SER A 4 -16.14 0.84 13.13
C SER A 4 -15.21 0.89 11.90
N ALA A 5 -15.59 0.31 10.77
CA ALA A 5 -14.80 0.41 9.54
C ALA A 5 -14.76 1.85 8.99
N LEU A 6 -15.85 2.60 9.13
CA LEU A 6 -15.86 4.03 8.76
C LEU A 6 -14.98 4.86 9.71
N GLU A 7 -14.92 4.51 11.01
CA GLU A 7 -14.01 5.14 11.98
C GLU A 7 -12.55 4.86 11.61
N TYR A 8 -12.23 3.61 11.25
CA TYR A 8 -10.92 3.24 10.73
C TYR A 8 -10.56 4.08 9.48
N ILE A 9 -11.46 4.17 8.49
CA ILE A 9 -11.25 5.01 7.30
C ILE A 9 -11.03 6.48 7.68
N ALA A 10 -11.82 7.02 8.61
CA ALA A 10 -11.65 8.40 9.09
C ALA A 10 -10.24 8.60 9.70
N ASN A 11 -9.81 7.70 10.58
CA ASN A 11 -8.51 7.77 11.25
C ASN A 11 -7.34 7.67 10.26
N HIS A 12 -7.41 6.76 9.29
CA HIS A 12 -6.26 6.49 8.42
C HIS A 12 -6.25 7.28 7.11
N ALA A 13 -7.41 7.49 6.47
CA ALA A 13 -7.48 8.31 5.26
C ALA A 13 -7.43 9.80 5.60
N PHE A 14 -8.19 10.23 6.62
CA PHE A 14 -8.36 11.65 6.95
C PHE A 14 -7.39 12.16 8.02
N PHE A 15 -6.96 11.31 8.95
CA PHE A 15 -5.94 11.65 9.95
C PHE A 15 -6.37 12.87 10.79
N PRO A 16 -7.51 12.78 11.52
CA PRO A 16 -7.99 13.86 12.39
C PRO A 16 -7.02 14.11 13.56
N PRO A 17 -7.15 15.25 14.28
CA PRO A 17 -6.25 15.56 15.41
C PRO A 17 -6.31 14.55 16.56
N LYS A 18 -7.48 13.95 16.81
CA LYS A 18 -7.65 12.88 17.81
C LYS A 18 -7.62 11.53 17.11
N LEU A 19 -6.55 10.78 17.36
CA LEU A 19 -6.32 9.45 16.82
C LEU A 19 -6.35 8.40 17.95
N PRO A 20 -6.57 7.11 17.62
CA PRO A 20 -6.47 6.03 18.59
C PRO A 20 -5.10 6.00 19.27
N GLN A 21 -5.05 5.40 20.45
CA GLN A 21 -3.85 5.29 21.29
C GLN A 21 -3.40 3.83 21.44
N GLU A 22 -3.93 2.95 20.61
CA GLU A 22 -3.63 1.53 20.53
C GLU A 22 -3.84 1.07 19.09
N ASP A 23 -3.20 -0.03 18.74
CA ASP A 23 -3.37 -0.65 17.42
C ASP A 23 -4.86 -0.98 17.16
N ASP A 24 -5.41 -0.39 16.11
CA ASP A 24 -6.79 -0.60 15.65
C ASP A 24 -6.85 -1.44 14.36
N TYR A 25 -5.73 -2.06 13.99
CA TYR A 25 -5.65 -2.96 12.86
C TYR A 25 -6.62 -4.14 12.99
N GLN A 26 -7.47 -4.28 11.97
CA GLN A 26 -8.21 -5.49 11.70
C GLN A 26 -8.24 -5.70 10.19
N ILE A 27 -8.11 -6.95 9.76
CA ILE A 27 -8.09 -7.27 8.33
C ILE A 27 -9.37 -6.80 7.62
N CYS A 28 -10.52 -6.91 8.27
CA CYS A 28 -11.80 -6.43 7.73
C CYS A 28 -11.86 -4.90 7.59
N HIS A 29 -11.18 -4.15 8.46
CA HIS A 29 -11.11 -2.70 8.39
C HIS A 29 -10.22 -2.22 7.24
N GLU A 30 -9.05 -2.84 7.05
CA GLU A 30 -8.22 -2.59 5.87
C GLU A 30 -8.93 -3.00 4.58
N GLY A 31 -9.61 -4.15 4.59
CA GLY A 31 -10.48 -4.60 3.51
C GLY A 31 -11.55 -3.57 3.17
N ALA A 32 -12.19 -2.95 4.17
CA ALA A 32 -13.17 -1.88 3.97
C ALA A 32 -12.54 -0.61 3.37
N LEU A 33 -11.33 -0.22 3.81
CA LEU A 33 -10.59 0.90 3.23
C LEU A 33 -10.26 0.64 1.75
N CYS A 34 -9.74 -0.55 1.41
CA CYS A 34 -9.51 -0.97 0.04
C CYS A 34 -10.80 -0.95 -0.79
N SER A 35 -11.88 -1.53 -0.25
CA SER A 35 -13.20 -1.56 -0.88
C SER A 35 -13.73 -0.17 -1.18
N SER A 36 -13.56 0.79 -0.26
CA SER A 36 -13.98 2.18 -0.47
C SER A 36 -13.26 2.83 -1.64
N VAL A 37 -11.95 2.59 -1.78
CA VAL A 37 -11.16 3.10 -2.92
C VAL A 37 -11.54 2.40 -4.23
N VAL A 38 -11.73 1.08 -4.22
CA VAL A 38 -12.18 0.31 -5.40
C VAL A 38 -13.55 0.79 -5.88
N ASN A 39 -14.52 0.92 -4.97
CA ASN A 39 -15.85 1.44 -5.29
C ASN A 39 -15.79 2.88 -5.81
N SER A 40 -14.87 3.69 -5.28
CA SER A 40 -14.60 5.04 -5.80
C SER A 40 -14.02 4.98 -7.22
N ALA A 41 -13.09 4.07 -7.52
CA ALA A 41 -12.54 3.92 -8.86
C ALA A 41 -13.59 3.47 -9.88
N LEU A 42 -14.45 2.53 -9.51
CA LEU A 42 -15.57 2.07 -10.33
C LEU A 42 -16.55 3.21 -10.64
N ALA A 43 -16.95 3.99 -9.63
CA ALA A 43 -17.82 5.15 -9.85
C ALA A 43 -17.13 6.25 -10.66
N TYR A 44 -15.84 6.53 -10.41
CA TYR A 44 -15.08 7.55 -11.13
C TYR A 44 -14.96 7.23 -12.61
N ARG A 45 -14.86 5.94 -12.96
CA ARG A 45 -14.80 5.46 -14.35
C ARG A 45 -15.96 5.97 -15.21
N GLU A 46 -17.15 6.13 -14.64
CA GLU A 46 -18.35 6.61 -15.35
C GLU A 46 -18.18 8.04 -15.88
N HIS A 47 -17.26 8.80 -15.29
CA HIS A 47 -16.94 10.18 -15.66
C HIS A 47 -15.73 10.29 -16.59
N ILE A 48 -15.09 9.17 -16.95
CA ILE A 48 -13.90 9.16 -17.82
C ILE A 48 -14.31 9.11 -19.31
N PRO A 49 -13.75 10.01 -20.16
CA PRO A 49 -13.93 9.96 -21.61
C PRO A 49 -13.54 8.60 -22.20
N ALA A 50 -14.20 8.19 -23.29
CA ALA A 50 -14.01 6.86 -23.87
C ALA A 50 -12.53 6.52 -24.15
N ASP A 51 -11.78 7.50 -24.66
CA ASP A 51 -10.37 7.34 -25.04
C ASP A 51 -9.45 7.05 -23.85
N ASP A 52 -9.83 7.47 -22.63
CA ASP A 52 -9.02 7.30 -21.41
C ASP A 52 -9.50 6.10 -20.55
N ARG A 53 -10.58 5.41 -20.96
CA ARG A 53 -11.19 4.34 -20.14
C ARG A 53 -10.31 3.13 -19.97
N GLU A 54 -9.57 2.72 -21.00
CA GLU A 54 -8.68 1.54 -20.92
C GLU A 54 -7.62 1.72 -19.83
N ARG A 55 -7.02 2.92 -19.76
CA ARG A 55 -6.06 3.24 -18.72
C ARG A 55 -6.70 3.16 -17.34
N TRP A 56 -7.92 3.69 -17.19
CA TRP A 56 -8.65 3.63 -15.92
C TRP A 56 -9.11 2.20 -15.56
N ASP A 57 -9.38 1.37 -16.55
CA ASP A 57 -9.65 -0.06 -16.37
C ASP A 57 -8.45 -0.76 -15.75
N ASN A 58 -7.23 -0.45 -16.21
CA ASN A 58 -6.00 -1.00 -15.63
C ASN A 58 -5.78 -0.52 -14.19
N ILE A 59 -6.12 0.73 -13.87
CA ILE A 59 -6.09 1.26 -12.49
C ILE A 59 -7.11 0.54 -11.61
N THR A 60 -8.32 0.33 -12.11
CA THR A 60 -9.39 -0.35 -11.37
C THR A 60 -9.01 -1.80 -11.10
N LYS A 61 -8.50 -2.53 -12.12
CA LYS A 61 -7.97 -3.89 -11.98
C LYS A 61 -6.83 -3.96 -10.95
N MET A 62 -5.91 -2.99 -10.96
CA MET A 62 -4.82 -2.91 -9.98
C MET A 62 -5.35 -2.78 -8.55
N LEU A 63 -6.35 -1.92 -8.33
CA LEU A 63 -6.95 -1.71 -7.01
C LEU A 63 -7.75 -2.95 -6.54
N GLN A 64 -8.51 -3.57 -7.44
CA GLN A 64 -9.24 -4.82 -7.16
C GLN A 64 -8.29 -5.96 -6.81
N HIS A 65 -7.18 -6.09 -7.55
CA HIS A 65 -6.14 -7.05 -7.23
C HIS A 65 -5.55 -6.79 -5.84
N LEU A 66 -5.18 -5.54 -5.55
CA LEU A 66 -4.64 -5.18 -4.25
C LEU A 66 -5.64 -5.54 -3.13
N GLN A 67 -6.91 -5.19 -3.30
CA GLN A 67 -7.98 -5.56 -2.35
C GLN A 67 -8.06 -7.08 -2.13
N ALA A 68 -8.10 -7.88 -3.20
CA ALA A 68 -8.19 -9.34 -3.11
C ALA A 68 -6.98 -9.95 -2.38
N THR A 69 -5.78 -9.40 -2.59
CA THR A 69 -4.56 -9.87 -1.90
C THR A 69 -4.49 -9.47 -0.43
N GLN A 70 -5.35 -8.57 0.04
CA GLN A 70 -5.41 -8.15 1.45
C GLN A 70 -6.69 -8.61 2.15
N GLU A 71 -7.51 -9.41 1.49
CA GLU A 71 -8.77 -9.94 2.04
C GLU A 71 -8.52 -10.97 3.15
N PHE A 72 -7.44 -11.74 3.02
CA PHE A 72 -7.03 -12.80 3.95
C PHE A 72 -5.61 -12.55 4.46
N GLU A 73 -5.28 -13.16 5.61
CA GLU A 73 -3.96 -13.01 6.23
C GLU A 73 -2.84 -13.61 5.37
N SER A 74 -3.18 -14.58 4.52
CA SER A 74 -2.25 -15.25 3.63
C SER A 74 -2.61 -15.02 2.16
N LEU A 75 -1.59 -15.02 1.31
CA LEU A 75 -1.75 -15.02 -0.12
C LEU A 75 -1.95 -16.44 -0.63
N TYR A 76 -2.94 -16.65 -1.49
CA TYR A 76 -3.09 -17.90 -2.24
C TYR A 76 -2.12 -17.90 -3.42
N LYS A 77 -1.16 -18.83 -3.38
CA LYS A 77 -0.08 -18.93 -4.37
C LYS A 77 -0.60 -19.04 -5.79
N GLU A 78 -1.56 -19.92 -6.02
CA GLU A 78 -2.14 -20.20 -7.34
C GLU A 78 -2.81 -18.94 -7.89
N SER A 79 -3.60 -18.24 -7.08
CA SER A 79 -4.26 -16.98 -7.45
C SER A 79 -3.24 -15.88 -7.79
N LEU A 80 -2.17 -15.75 -7.00
CA LEU A 80 -1.10 -14.77 -7.26
C LEU A 80 -0.35 -15.12 -8.56
N ARG A 81 -0.02 -16.39 -8.74
CA ARG A 81 0.68 -16.91 -9.92
C ARG A 81 -0.14 -16.67 -11.19
N GLU A 82 -1.42 -17.02 -11.18
CA GLU A 82 -2.33 -16.79 -12.31
C GLU A 82 -2.50 -15.30 -12.60
N SER A 83 -2.59 -14.46 -11.56
CA SER A 83 -2.67 -13.01 -11.69
C SER A 83 -1.44 -12.41 -12.39
N ILE A 84 -0.23 -12.85 -12.01
CA ILE A 84 1.03 -12.39 -12.61
C ILE A 84 1.19 -12.94 -14.02
N ALA A 85 0.92 -14.23 -14.23
CA ALA A 85 1.02 -14.87 -15.55
C ALA A 85 0.03 -14.27 -16.57
N GLY A 86 -1.17 -13.89 -16.12
CA GLY A 86 -2.21 -13.32 -16.96
C GLY A 86 -2.01 -11.84 -17.34
N MET A 87 -0.99 -11.16 -16.79
CA MET A 87 -0.77 -9.73 -17.05
C MET A 87 -0.52 -9.43 -18.53
N GLN A 88 -1.34 -8.54 -19.09
CA GLN A 88 -1.19 -7.99 -20.45
C GLN A 88 -0.41 -6.67 -20.42
N THR A 89 0.14 -6.24 -21.55
CA THR A 89 0.82 -4.94 -21.66
C THR A 89 -0.10 -3.81 -21.18
N GLY A 90 0.40 -2.97 -20.29
CA GLY A 90 -0.36 -1.91 -19.61
C GLY A 90 -0.95 -2.32 -18.26
N ASP A 91 -1.01 -3.62 -17.94
CA ASP A 91 -1.47 -4.08 -16.63
C ASP A 91 -0.52 -3.69 -15.51
N ILE A 92 -1.12 -3.43 -14.35
CA ILE A 92 -0.43 -3.12 -13.10
C ILE A 92 -0.95 -4.06 -12.01
N ARG A 93 -0.04 -4.55 -11.17
CA ARG A 93 -0.36 -5.26 -9.92
C ARG A 93 0.34 -4.56 -8.78
N ALA A 94 -0.42 -4.15 -7.77
CA ALA A 94 0.12 -3.65 -6.51
C ALA A 94 -0.08 -4.72 -5.43
N LEU A 95 0.90 -4.83 -4.54
CA LEU A 95 0.94 -5.75 -3.43
C LEU A 95 1.46 -5.01 -2.20
N TYR A 96 0.86 -5.30 -1.04
CA TYR A 96 1.47 -5.04 0.25
C TYR A 96 1.94 -6.37 0.84
N ILE A 97 3.25 -6.50 1.03
CA ILE A 97 3.87 -7.66 1.66
C ILE A 97 3.94 -7.36 3.14
N ARG A 98 2.95 -7.88 3.87
CA ARG A 98 2.56 -7.42 5.20
C ARG A 98 3.66 -7.67 6.24
N ALA A 99 4.14 -8.90 6.37
CA ALA A 99 5.19 -9.26 7.32
C ALA A 99 6.53 -8.55 7.05
N GLN A 100 6.78 -8.13 5.80
CA GLN A 100 8.03 -7.49 5.37
C GLN A 100 7.92 -5.98 5.18
N ASN A 101 6.83 -5.34 5.63
CA ASN A 101 6.66 -3.89 5.61
C ASN A 101 7.00 -3.26 4.23
N ALA A 102 6.63 -3.93 3.14
CA ALA A 102 7.09 -3.55 1.80
C ALA A 102 5.95 -3.51 0.79
N GLY A 103 5.96 -2.46 -0.04
CA GLY A 103 5.13 -2.35 -1.23
C GLY A 103 5.88 -2.88 -2.45
N LEU A 104 5.15 -3.59 -3.30
CA LEU A 104 5.62 -4.05 -4.61
C LEU A 104 4.60 -3.63 -5.67
N VAL A 105 5.06 -2.95 -6.72
CA VAL A 105 4.27 -2.67 -7.92
C VAL A 105 4.93 -3.35 -9.11
N ILE A 106 4.19 -4.23 -9.77
CA ILE A 106 4.59 -4.94 -10.99
C ILE A 106 3.87 -4.27 -12.17
N ARG A 107 4.61 -3.86 -13.19
CA ARG A 107 4.06 -3.24 -14.41
C ARG A 107 4.48 -4.04 -15.62
N LYS A 108 3.50 -4.42 -16.45
CA LYS A 108 3.78 -5.05 -17.74
C LYS A 108 3.95 -3.96 -18.79
N LEU A 109 5.19 -3.70 -19.22
CA LEU A 109 5.48 -2.80 -20.34
C LEU A 109 5.57 -3.59 -21.64
N HIS A 110 5.85 -2.91 -22.75
CA HIS A 110 5.87 -3.51 -24.08
C HIS A 110 6.89 -4.66 -24.20
N ASP A 111 8.13 -4.45 -23.72
CA ASP A 111 9.24 -5.40 -23.91
C ASP A 111 9.74 -6.05 -22.59
N GLU A 112 9.36 -5.46 -21.46
CA GLU A 112 9.85 -5.83 -20.13
C GLU A 112 8.76 -5.74 -19.07
N THR A 113 8.97 -6.44 -17.96
CA THR A 113 8.15 -6.32 -16.75
C THR A 113 8.97 -5.56 -15.71
N VAL A 114 8.41 -4.47 -15.19
CA VAL A 114 9.07 -3.59 -14.23
C VAL A 114 8.56 -3.90 -12.82
N PHE A 115 9.50 -4.06 -11.90
CA PHE A 115 9.27 -4.31 -10.47
C PHE A 115 9.75 -3.11 -9.67
N GLU A 116 8.81 -2.44 -9.01
CA GLU A 116 9.04 -1.26 -8.17
C GLU A 116 8.85 -1.66 -6.71
N THR A 117 9.89 -1.56 -5.89
CA THR A 117 9.82 -1.89 -4.46
C THR A 117 9.97 -0.65 -3.59
N PHE A 118 9.34 -0.63 -2.42
CA PHE A 118 9.51 0.43 -1.44
C PHE A 118 9.12 -0.02 -0.03
N GLU A 119 9.71 0.60 0.97
CA GLU A 119 9.33 0.46 2.37
C GLU A 119 8.02 1.20 2.65
N VAL A 120 7.11 0.61 3.43
CA VAL A 120 5.79 1.20 3.71
C VAL A 120 5.83 2.08 4.95
N SER A 121 6.03 1.51 6.13
CA SER A 121 6.08 2.21 7.42
C SER A 121 7.51 2.44 7.87
N LEU A 122 7.77 3.53 8.58
CA LEU A 122 9.11 3.87 9.06
C LEU A 122 9.34 3.38 10.50
N PRO A 123 10.59 3.10 10.91
CA PRO A 123 10.89 2.73 12.29
C PRO A 123 10.44 3.80 13.30
N ASN A 124 10.05 3.37 14.51
CA ASN A 124 9.57 4.25 15.58
C ASN A 124 10.53 5.39 15.86
N ALA A 125 11.82 5.10 15.97
CA ALA A 125 12.84 6.12 16.20
C ALA A 125 12.86 7.21 15.12
N THR A 126 12.59 6.84 13.86
CA THR A 126 12.54 7.79 12.74
C THR A 126 11.29 8.65 12.80
N VAL A 127 10.13 8.05 13.13
CA VAL A 127 8.86 8.78 13.24
C VAL A 127 8.88 9.74 14.43
N MET A 128 9.30 9.26 15.59
CA MET A 128 9.33 10.04 16.84
C MET A 128 10.36 11.17 16.83
N ALA A 129 11.43 11.04 16.05
CA ALA A 129 12.44 12.09 15.91
C ALA A 129 12.04 13.21 14.92
N ALA A 130 10.96 13.04 14.15
CA ALA A 130 10.58 14.01 13.14
C ALA A 130 9.82 15.22 13.74
N GLU A 131 10.31 16.43 13.51
CA GLU A 131 9.63 17.69 13.90
C GLU A 131 8.46 18.07 12.95
N GLY A 132 7.95 17.10 12.17
CA GLY A 132 6.90 17.32 11.18
C GLY A 132 6.75 16.16 10.20
N LYS A 133 6.27 16.46 8.98
CA LYS A 133 6.06 15.43 7.94
C LYS A 133 7.38 14.97 7.34
N ILE A 134 7.57 13.66 7.25
CA ILE A 134 8.79 13.05 6.71
C ILE A 134 8.72 13.04 5.18
N LEU A 135 9.74 13.59 4.52
CA LEU A 135 9.82 13.59 3.06
C LEU A 135 10.40 12.26 2.57
N ARG A 136 9.61 11.52 1.78
CA ARG A 136 10.03 10.24 1.19
C ARG A 136 9.86 10.25 -0.32
N SER A 137 10.71 9.50 -1.01
CA SER A 137 10.67 9.34 -2.47
C SER A 137 10.21 7.93 -2.84
N PHE A 138 9.31 7.82 -3.82
CA PHE A 138 8.75 6.55 -4.27
C PHE A 138 8.75 6.45 -5.81
N PRO A 139 8.87 5.23 -6.37
CA PRO A 139 9.29 4.01 -5.68
C PRO A 139 10.77 4.09 -5.25
N GLY A 140 11.20 3.10 -4.48
CA GLY A 140 12.62 2.91 -4.14
C GLY A 140 13.39 2.31 -5.33
N PRO A 141 13.98 1.11 -5.18
CA PRO A 141 14.59 0.40 -6.29
C PRO A 141 13.58 0.01 -7.37
N VAL A 142 14.01 0.07 -8.63
CA VAL A 142 13.20 -0.34 -9.77
C VAL A 142 14.04 -1.18 -10.71
N ILE A 143 13.56 -2.39 -10.99
CA ILE A 143 14.23 -3.36 -11.85
C ILE A 143 13.31 -3.73 -13.01
N ALA A 144 13.82 -3.66 -14.24
CA ALA A 144 13.15 -4.17 -15.41
C ALA A 144 13.71 -5.54 -15.79
N VAL A 145 12.82 -6.51 -15.98
CA VAL A 145 13.16 -7.89 -16.36
C VAL A 145 12.58 -8.15 -17.76
N PRO A 146 13.39 -8.57 -18.74
CA PRO A 146 12.91 -8.90 -20.09
C PRO A 146 11.82 -9.96 -20.06
N HIS A 147 10.85 -9.88 -20.99
CA HIS A 147 9.73 -10.83 -21.05
C HIS A 147 10.15 -12.29 -21.21
N ILE A 148 11.26 -12.59 -21.86
CA ILE A 148 11.77 -13.96 -21.97
C ILE A 148 12.00 -14.62 -20.60
N THR A 149 12.36 -13.82 -19.59
CA THR A 149 12.50 -14.26 -18.21
C THR A 149 11.22 -14.02 -17.41
N ALA A 150 10.65 -12.82 -17.49
CA ALA A 150 9.50 -12.44 -16.68
C ALA A 150 8.21 -13.23 -17.00
N ASN A 151 8.10 -13.77 -18.22
CA ASN A 151 6.97 -14.60 -18.66
C ASN A 151 7.28 -16.10 -18.55
N ASN A 152 8.48 -16.48 -18.11
CA ASN A 152 8.83 -17.87 -17.91
C ASN A 152 7.96 -18.45 -16.77
N PRO A 153 7.18 -19.52 -17.01
CA PRO A 153 6.33 -20.11 -15.98
C PRO A 153 7.06 -20.49 -14.69
N LEU A 154 8.32 -20.96 -14.79
CA LEU A 154 9.13 -21.31 -13.62
C LEU A 154 9.54 -20.06 -12.82
N PHE A 155 9.87 -18.96 -13.50
CA PHE A 155 10.16 -17.70 -12.82
C PHE A 155 8.92 -17.20 -12.05
N ILE A 156 7.75 -17.24 -12.68
CA ILE A 156 6.50 -16.79 -12.05
C ILE A 156 6.13 -17.69 -10.86
N GLU A 157 6.34 -19.00 -10.98
CA GLU A 157 6.13 -19.99 -9.91
C GLU A 157 7.00 -19.68 -8.68
N GLU A 158 8.31 -19.48 -8.87
CA GLU A 158 9.25 -19.17 -7.80
C GLU A 158 8.99 -17.79 -7.20
N LEU A 159 8.74 -16.77 -8.03
CA LEU A 159 8.38 -15.44 -7.56
C LEU A 159 7.11 -15.47 -6.70
N SER A 160 6.08 -16.22 -7.14
CA SER A 160 4.82 -16.32 -6.40
C SER A 160 5.03 -17.04 -5.07
N THR A 161 5.82 -18.13 -5.06
CA THR A 161 6.19 -18.86 -3.84
C THR A 161 6.92 -17.94 -2.85
N PHE A 162 7.92 -17.21 -3.33
CA PHE A 162 8.67 -16.24 -2.53
C PHE A 162 7.75 -15.15 -1.94
N LEU A 163 6.89 -14.54 -2.75
CA LEU A 163 6.00 -13.47 -2.29
C LEU A 163 4.96 -13.94 -1.27
N VAL A 164 4.44 -15.17 -1.42
CA VAL A 164 3.51 -15.78 -0.46
C VAL A 164 4.20 -16.01 0.88
N GLN A 165 5.40 -16.60 0.88
CA GLN A 165 6.20 -16.81 2.09
C GLN A 165 6.50 -15.48 2.78
N MET A 166 7.05 -14.51 2.03
CA MET A 166 7.36 -13.19 2.57
C MET A 166 6.12 -12.43 3.05
N HIS A 167 4.90 -12.75 2.60
CA HIS A 167 3.71 -12.05 3.09
C HIS A 167 3.38 -12.38 4.54
N VAL A 168 3.67 -13.62 4.99
CA VAL A 168 3.28 -14.15 6.30
C VAL A 168 4.47 -14.38 7.24
N ASP A 169 5.63 -14.74 6.70
CA ASP A 169 6.79 -15.09 7.51
C ASP A 169 7.43 -13.84 8.11
N VAL A 170 7.49 -13.79 9.45
CA VAL A 170 8.25 -12.79 10.18
C VAL A 170 9.69 -13.28 10.27
N ILE A 171 10.56 -12.66 9.48
CA ILE A 171 11.97 -13.02 9.37
C ILE A 171 12.77 -11.83 9.88
N GLU A 172 13.56 -12.05 10.93
CA GLU A 172 14.30 -10.99 11.65
C GLU A 172 13.38 -9.88 12.17
N PRO A 173 12.52 -10.19 13.17
CA PRO A 173 11.72 -9.15 13.81
C PRO A 173 12.64 -8.07 14.42
N PRO A 174 12.16 -6.83 14.52
CA PRO A 174 12.91 -5.80 15.24
C PRO A 174 13.19 -6.27 16.66
N THR A 175 14.37 -5.97 17.21
CA THR A 175 14.77 -6.35 18.57
C THR A 175 15.10 -5.13 19.42
N THR A 176 14.97 -5.29 20.73
CA THR A 176 15.41 -4.30 21.71
C THR A 176 16.13 -4.98 22.87
N ARG A 177 16.97 -4.23 23.58
CA ARG A 177 17.66 -4.74 24.77
C ARG A 177 16.87 -4.39 26.03
N LYS A 178 16.31 -5.42 26.70
CA LYS A 178 15.61 -5.30 27.98
C LYS A 178 16.32 -6.15 29.03
N ALA A 179 16.60 -5.57 30.20
CA ALA A 179 17.27 -6.25 31.32
C ALA A 179 18.57 -6.99 30.92
N GLY A 180 19.30 -6.50 29.92
CA GLY A 180 20.55 -7.07 29.45
C GLY A 180 20.45 -8.07 28.29
N SER A 181 19.25 -8.61 28.00
CA SER A 181 18.99 -9.53 26.88
C SER A 181 18.31 -8.85 25.69
N GLU A 182 18.55 -9.35 24.48
CA GLU A 182 17.78 -8.98 23.29
C GLU A 182 16.45 -9.73 23.28
N VAL A 183 15.38 -8.99 23.00
CA VAL A 183 14.01 -9.52 22.86
C VAL A 183 13.34 -8.87 21.67
N ASP A 184 12.42 -9.57 21.04
CA ASP A 184 11.62 -9.03 19.95
C ASP A 184 10.86 -7.77 20.42
N GLU A 185 11.01 -6.70 19.65
CA GLU A 185 10.36 -5.42 19.86
C GLU A 185 9.13 -5.33 18.97
N ILE A 186 8.06 -6.00 19.42
CA ILE A 186 6.77 -6.11 18.75
C ILE A 186 6.17 -4.74 18.33
N ARG A 187 6.63 -3.64 18.94
CA ARG A 187 6.12 -2.28 18.68
C ARG A 187 6.77 -1.58 17.50
N ASP A 188 7.90 -2.06 17.00
CA ASP A 188 8.60 -1.41 15.87
C ASP A 188 8.25 -2.06 14.52
N THR A 189 8.67 -1.44 13.42
CA THR A 189 8.44 -1.97 12.07
C THR A 189 9.50 -2.99 11.68
N THR A 190 9.08 -4.07 11.01
CA THR A 190 10.00 -4.98 10.31
C THR A 190 10.79 -4.23 9.24
N ALA A 191 12.09 -4.54 9.14
CA ALA A 191 12.92 -4.01 8.08
C ALA A 191 12.54 -4.63 6.72
N PRO A 192 12.45 -3.84 5.64
CA PRO A 192 11.89 -4.30 4.37
C PRO A 192 12.90 -5.03 3.49
N TYR A 193 14.00 -5.53 4.04
CA TYR A 193 15.20 -5.94 3.29
C TYR A 193 14.94 -7.13 2.36
N TYR A 194 14.06 -8.05 2.74
CA TYR A 194 13.72 -9.20 1.89
C TYR A 194 13.06 -8.79 0.56
N ILE A 195 12.30 -7.70 0.56
CA ILE A 195 11.65 -7.20 -0.66
C ILE A 195 12.51 -6.10 -1.32
N THR A 196 12.94 -5.12 -0.56
CA THR A 196 13.65 -3.94 -1.09
C THR A 196 15.11 -4.21 -1.45
N GLN A 197 15.74 -5.25 -0.88
CA GLN A 197 17.13 -5.59 -1.16
C GLN A 197 17.29 -6.98 -1.78
N LEU A 198 16.82 -8.06 -1.11
CA LEU A 198 17.02 -9.43 -1.59
C LEU A 198 16.29 -9.68 -2.92
N LEU A 199 14.97 -9.47 -2.98
CA LEU A 199 14.22 -9.61 -4.23
C LEU A 199 14.77 -8.68 -5.31
N THR A 200 15.10 -7.44 -4.95
CA THR A 200 15.74 -6.48 -5.87
C THR A 200 17.06 -7.01 -6.44
N GLY A 201 17.90 -7.63 -5.62
CA GLY A 201 19.16 -8.26 -6.04
C GLY A 201 18.95 -9.44 -6.97
N ILE A 202 17.99 -10.32 -6.65
CA ILE A 202 17.58 -11.45 -7.49
C ILE A 202 17.12 -10.94 -8.86
N LEU A 203 16.17 -10.00 -8.89
CA LEU A 203 15.64 -9.43 -10.13
C LEU A 203 16.74 -8.73 -10.94
N ARG A 204 17.67 -8.04 -10.28
CA ARG A 204 18.80 -7.37 -10.94
C ARG A 204 19.71 -8.36 -11.66
N GLY A 205 19.89 -9.57 -11.14
CA GLY A 205 20.64 -10.64 -11.82
C GLY A 205 19.96 -11.17 -13.08
N MET A 206 18.64 -10.98 -13.19
CA MET A 206 17.81 -11.43 -14.32
C MET A 206 17.39 -10.30 -15.28
N GLY A 207 17.78 -9.06 -14.97
CA GLY A 207 17.30 -7.87 -15.64
C GLY A 207 18.28 -6.72 -15.49
N LYS A 208 17.75 -5.50 -15.32
CA LYS A 208 18.56 -4.29 -15.18
C LYS A 208 17.86 -3.28 -14.27
N PRO A 209 18.61 -2.49 -13.48
CA PRO A 209 18.04 -1.33 -12.81
C PRO A 209 17.57 -0.32 -13.86
N VAL A 210 16.44 0.33 -13.61
CA VAL A 210 15.92 1.39 -14.47
C VAL A 210 15.65 2.64 -13.66
N GLU A 211 16.01 3.78 -14.23
CA GLU A 211 15.66 5.07 -13.64
C GLU A 211 14.25 5.46 -14.02
N VAL A 212 13.46 5.79 -13.01
CA VAL A 212 12.08 6.23 -13.18
C VAL A 212 11.88 7.59 -12.54
N LYS A 213 10.88 8.33 -13.03
CA LYS A 213 10.44 9.56 -12.38
C LYS A 213 9.83 9.22 -11.02
N ARG A 214 10.57 9.54 -9.96
CA ARG A 214 10.10 9.35 -8.59
C ARG A 214 9.16 10.46 -8.16
N ILE A 215 8.17 10.08 -7.39
CA ILE A 215 7.28 11.02 -6.69
C ILE A 215 7.85 11.30 -5.31
N GLN A 216 7.69 12.53 -4.84
CA GLN A 216 7.99 12.88 -3.46
C GLN A 216 6.68 13.03 -2.68
N LYS A 217 6.59 12.35 -1.54
CA LYS A 217 5.44 12.44 -0.64
C LYS A 217 5.91 12.90 0.74
N ARG A 218 5.19 13.87 1.29
CA ARG A 218 5.29 14.23 2.71
C ARG A 218 4.39 13.28 3.50
N ILE A 219 4.99 12.37 4.23
CA ILE A 219 4.30 11.36 5.02
C ILE A 219 3.96 11.95 6.38
N ALA A 220 2.66 11.93 6.69
CA ALA A 220 2.17 12.17 8.03
C ALA A 220 1.90 10.79 8.64
N GLU A 221 2.82 10.39 9.50
CA GLU A 221 2.85 9.15 10.27
C GLU A 221 3.09 9.55 11.72
N ASP A 222 2.56 8.77 12.64
CA ASP A 222 2.66 9.00 14.08
C ASP A 222 2.68 7.64 14.77
N VAL A 223 3.27 7.60 15.96
CA VAL A 223 3.35 6.40 16.80
C VAL A 223 2.72 6.75 18.14
N LEU A 224 1.42 6.48 18.24
CA LEU A 224 0.61 6.88 19.38
C LEU A 224 0.34 5.69 20.27
N TRP A 225 0.74 5.76 21.53
CA TRP A 225 0.41 4.72 22.49
C TRP A 225 0.08 5.31 23.85
N ARG A 226 -0.95 4.76 24.49
CA ARG A 226 -1.25 5.02 25.90
C ARG A 226 -1.75 3.72 26.54
N ASP A 227 -0.96 3.19 27.48
CA ASP A 227 -1.31 1.98 28.24
C ASP A 227 -1.72 0.77 27.38
N ALA A 228 -1.09 0.60 26.21
CA ALA A 228 -1.40 -0.41 25.20
C ALA A 228 -0.22 -1.32 24.86
N LEU A 229 -0.50 -2.50 24.30
CA LEU A 229 0.52 -3.49 23.88
C LEU A 229 1.33 -2.98 22.68
N ALA A 230 0.61 -2.58 21.62
CA ALA A 230 1.14 -2.05 20.37
C ALA A 230 0.61 -0.62 20.12
N PRO A 231 1.44 0.26 19.53
CA PRO A 231 1.03 1.62 19.23
C PRO A 231 0.04 1.65 18.06
N TRP A 232 -0.83 2.65 18.06
CA TRP A 232 -1.53 3.04 16.85
C TRP A 232 -0.52 3.55 15.82
N ARG A 233 -0.66 3.07 14.58
CA ARG A 233 0.05 3.57 13.42
C ARG A 233 -0.91 3.79 12.29
N ARG A 234 -0.54 4.68 11.37
CA ARG A 234 -1.34 4.89 10.17
C ARG A 234 -1.31 3.63 9.29
N SER A 235 -2.48 3.17 8.86
CA SER A 235 -2.67 2.02 7.97
C SER A 235 -1.64 1.98 6.82
N PRO A 236 -0.79 0.93 6.77
CA PRO A 236 0.22 0.77 5.73
C PRO A 236 -0.38 0.67 4.32
N ILE A 237 -1.52 -0.05 4.19
CA ILE A 237 -2.16 -0.23 2.87
C ILE A 237 -2.62 1.09 2.25
N TRP A 238 -2.98 2.08 3.09
CA TRP A 238 -3.32 3.42 2.60
C TRP A 238 -2.17 4.10 1.87
N LEU A 239 -0.93 3.91 2.35
CA LEU A 239 0.24 4.43 1.67
C LEU A 239 0.49 3.69 0.36
N VAL A 240 0.39 2.35 0.36
CA VAL A 240 0.57 1.51 -0.85
C VAL A 240 -0.41 1.93 -1.95
N ILE A 241 -1.70 2.07 -1.63
CA ILE A 241 -2.74 2.58 -2.55
C ILE A 241 -2.33 3.93 -3.12
N ARG A 242 -1.95 4.89 -2.26
CA ARG A 242 -1.59 6.24 -2.67
C ARG A 242 -0.29 6.33 -3.48
N VAL A 243 0.66 5.42 -3.26
CA VAL A 243 1.89 5.35 -4.04
C VAL A 243 1.57 4.76 -5.40
N ALA A 244 0.93 3.59 -5.44
CA ALA A 244 0.56 2.90 -6.67
C ALA A 244 -0.29 3.78 -7.60
N LEU A 245 -1.27 4.51 -7.06
CA LEU A 245 -2.07 5.45 -7.84
C LEU A 245 -1.24 6.62 -8.38
N GLN A 246 -0.44 7.28 -7.54
CA GLN A 246 0.30 8.48 -7.95
C GLN A 246 1.43 8.16 -8.94
N THR A 247 2.00 6.96 -8.89
CA THR A 247 3.01 6.51 -9.86
C THR A 247 2.39 5.99 -11.17
N SER A 248 1.07 5.76 -11.21
CA SER A 248 0.36 5.26 -12.39
C SER A 248 -0.49 6.34 -13.11
N LEU A 249 -0.83 7.40 -12.39
CA LEU A 249 -1.67 8.49 -12.87
C LEU A 249 -0.85 9.77 -13.11
N ALA A 250 -1.34 10.62 -14.02
CA ALA A 250 -0.78 11.96 -14.12
C ALA A 250 -1.11 12.72 -12.83
N LYS A 251 -0.29 13.72 -12.50
CA LYS A 251 -0.37 14.43 -11.22
C LYS A 251 -1.77 14.99 -10.94
N GLU A 252 -2.41 15.58 -11.95
CA GLU A 252 -3.73 16.19 -11.78
C GLU A 252 -4.84 15.12 -11.73
N GLU A 253 -4.78 14.07 -12.55
CA GLU A 253 -5.71 12.94 -12.48
C GLU A 253 -5.67 12.26 -11.10
N TYR A 254 -4.47 12.03 -10.57
CA TYR A 254 -4.29 11.49 -9.22
C TYR A 254 -4.99 12.36 -8.18
N LYS A 255 -4.78 13.68 -8.21
CA LYS A 255 -5.38 14.59 -7.24
C LYS A 255 -6.90 14.62 -7.35
N VAL A 256 -7.44 14.72 -8.57
CA VAL A 256 -8.89 14.74 -8.80
C VAL A 256 -9.51 13.44 -8.29
N PHE A 257 -8.92 12.28 -8.62
CA PHE A 257 -9.41 11.00 -8.11
C PHE A 257 -9.32 10.89 -6.58
N MET A 258 -8.22 11.34 -5.97
CA MET A 258 -8.09 11.32 -4.51
C MET A 258 -9.16 12.19 -3.84
N VAL A 259 -9.45 13.38 -4.37
CA VAL A 259 -10.53 14.23 -3.86
C VAL A 259 -11.90 13.56 -4.04
N PHE A 260 -12.16 12.96 -5.21
CA PHE A 260 -13.39 12.22 -5.47
C PHE A 260 -13.58 11.05 -4.49
N SER A 261 -12.53 10.25 -4.27
CA SER A 261 -12.59 9.11 -3.34
C SER A 261 -12.80 9.55 -1.89
N LEU A 262 -12.08 10.59 -1.44
CA LEU A 262 -12.28 11.16 -0.10
C LEU A 262 -13.68 11.79 0.05
N ALA A 263 -14.22 12.43 -0.99
CA ALA A 263 -15.59 12.97 -0.96
C ALA A 263 -16.63 11.88 -0.71
N ARG A 264 -16.45 10.71 -1.35
CA ARG A 264 -17.32 9.56 -1.16
C ARG A 264 -17.21 8.97 0.25
N MET A 265 -16.00 8.82 0.77
CA MET A 265 -15.78 8.39 2.16
C MET A 265 -16.41 9.36 3.17
N LEU A 266 -16.34 10.66 2.91
CA LEU A 266 -17.01 11.68 3.72
C LEU A 266 -18.54 11.54 3.66
N HIS A 267 -19.10 11.27 2.49
CA HIS A 267 -20.54 11.04 2.36
C HIS A 267 -21.00 9.81 3.14
N ASP A 268 -20.22 8.72 3.12
CA ASP A 268 -20.49 7.52 3.91
C ASP A 268 -20.46 7.82 5.42
N ALA A 269 -19.50 8.63 5.89
CA ALA A 269 -19.43 9.06 7.29
C ALA A 269 -20.60 9.96 7.70
N LEU A 270 -21.05 10.87 6.81
CA LEU A 270 -22.25 11.68 7.02
C LEU A 270 -23.50 10.81 7.17
N ALA A 271 -23.66 9.82 6.29
CA ALA A 271 -24.79 8.89 6.35
C ALA A 271 -24.79 8.01 7.61
N ALA A 272 -23.62 7.80 8.22
CA ALA A 272 -23.44 7.05 9.46
C ALA A 272 -23.49 7.91 10.74
N ASP A 273 -23.91 9.18 10.63
CA ASP A 273 -24.08 10.12 11.74
C ASP A 273 -22.79 10.28 12.58
N PHE A 274 -21.68 10.54 11.89
CA PHE A 274 -20.40 10.81 12.53
C PHE A 274 -20.42 12.17 13.24
N PRO A 275 -19.70 12.31 14.36
CA PRO A 275 -19.59 13.57 15.08
C PRO A 275 -19.16 14.74 14.18
N SER A 276 -19.77 15.91 14.39
CA SER A 276 -19.58 17.10 13.54
C SER A 276 -18.12 17.58 13.46
N ASP A 277 -17.33 17.37 14.51
CA ASP A 277 -15.90 17.67 14.57
C ASP A 277 -15.07 16.74 13.67
N VAL A 278 -15.42 15.45 13.61
CA VAL A 278 -14.80 14.49 12.68
C VAL A 278 -15.15 14.84 11.24
N ILE A 279 -16.42 15.12 10.95
CA ILE A 279 -16.88 15.58 9.63
C ILE A 279 -16.15 16.86 9.20
N PHE A 280 -15.98 17.82 10.11
CA PHE A 280 -15.24 19.05 9.84
C PHE A 280 -13.78 18.77 9.47
N CYS A 281 -13.11 17.87 10.20
CA CYS A 281 -11.73 17.46 9.89
C CYS A 281 -11.63 16.78 8.52
N MET A 282 -12.57 15.88 8.22
CA MET A 282 -12.62 15.17 6.95
C MET A 282 -12.80 16.13 5.77
N ARG A 283 -13.74 17.07 5.88
CA ARG A 283 -13.98 18.12 4.87
C ARG A 283 -12.74 18.99 4.68
N SER A 284 -12.12 19.43 5.77
CA SER A 284 -10.96 20.34 5.73
C SER A 284 -9.73 19.76 5.03
N LYS A 285 -9.64 18.43 4.93
CA LYS A 285 -8.57 17.75 4.19
C LYS A 285 -8.71 17.86 2.67
N MET A 286 -9.94 18.03 2.19
CA MET A 286 -10.26 18.06 0.77
C MET A 286 -10.16 19.47 0.17
N CYS A 287 -10.19 20.50 1.01
CA CYS A 287 -9.99 21.90 0.64
C CYS A 287 -8.50 22.24 0.58
#